data_AF-A0A2U0TA93-F1
#
_entry.id   AF-A0A2U0TA93-F1
#
_cell.length_a   1.000
_cell.length_b   1.000
_cell.length_c   1.000
_cell.angle_alpha   90.00
_cell.angle_beta   90.00
_cell.angle_gamma   90.00
#
_symmetry.space_group_name_H-M   'P 1'
#
loop_
_entity.id
_entity.type
_entity.pdbx_description
1 polymer ?
#
loop_
_entity_poly.entity_id
_entity_poly.type
_entity_poly.pdbx_seq_one_letter_code
_entity_poly.pdbx_strand_id
1 'polypeptide(L)'
;MATQTTPFQGTKFYIGKGTEAEKSITACEITPNAKITVANSGYKKGDLLLITGLGSLDGYYPVKDVQTNDIILADEVNWADQDKPTVFTNAKVARVSWSSNFCAIKNIEKDGDTLSEEDVTTMCSEGTETEPGDIEFGNVKLTFFWAPATAMQADLRKKFYGKETFPYLIVFKNNQGSLYGTGFIQTSTNISGEVKGKFESGVTIKQSKRDYLLPVA
;
A
#
# COMPACT_ATOMS: atom_id res chain seq x y z
N MET A 1 26.04 14.26 -5.08
CA MET A 1 25.04 14.60 -6.13
C MET A 1 24.07 15.61 -5.54
N ALA A 2 23.61 16.60 -6.31
CA ALA A 2 22.56 17.51 -5.85
C ALA A 2 21.26 16.73 -5.64
N THR A 3 20.58 16.94 -4.51
CA THR A 3 19.29 16.35 -4.21
C THR A 3 18.28 16.78 -5.27
N GLN A 4 17.77 15.83 -6.06
CA GLN A 4 16.72 16.09 -7.03
C GLN A 4 15.37 16.00 -6.33
N THR A 5 14.52 17.01 -6.50
CA THR A 5 13.13 16.97 -6.01
C THR A 5 12.28 16.06 -6.87
N THR A 6 11.24 15.46 -6.28
CA THR A 6 10.33 14.55 -6.97
C THR A 6 9.18 15.33 -7.62
N PRO A 7 9.11 15.44 -8.97
CA PRO A 7 8.02 16.14 -9.62
C PRO A 7 6.72 15.31 -9.58
N PHE A 8 5.60 15.98 -9.35
CA PHE A 8 4.27 15.36 -9.43
C PHE A 8 3.91 14.93 -10.87
N GLN A 9 4.23 15.77 -11.85
CA GLN A 9 3.90 15.50 -13.25
C GLN A 9 4.69 14.30 -13.79
N GLY A 10 3.96 13.21 -14.08
CA GLY A 10 4.51 11.95 -14.57
C GLY A 10 4.63 10.86 -13.50
N THR A 11 4.26 11.17 -12.24
CA THR A 11 3.93 10.15 -11.24
C THR A 11 2.77 9.30 -11.76
N LYS A 12 2.84 7.99 -11.50
CA LYS A 12 1.81 7.05 -11.93
C LYS A 12 1.07 6.50 -10.71
N PHE A 13 -0.24 6.34 -10.86
CA PHE A 13 -1.10 5.82 -9.81
C PHE A 13 -1.87 4.61 -10.34
N TYR A 14 -1.86 3.53 -9.56
CA TYR A 14 -2.49 2.26 -9.88
C TYR A 14 -3.29 1.74 -8.69
N ILE A 15 -4.32 0.94 -8.97
CA ILE A 15 -5.11 0.21 -7.97
C ILE A 15 -5.14 -1.27 -8.32
N GLY A 16 -5.18 -2.12 -7.30
CA GLY A 16 -5.28 -3.57 -7.46
C GLY A 16 -6.66 -3.98 -7.99
N LYS A 17 -6.66 -4.78 -9.06
CA LYS A 17 -7.87 -5.35 -9.67
C LYS A 17 -8.11 -6.81 -9.30
N GLY A 18 -7.15 -7.44 -8.65
CA GLY A 18 -7.19 -8.85 -8.25
C GLY A 18 -5.78 -9.39 -8.08
N THR A 19 -5.68 -10.71 -7.96
CA THR A 19 -4.42 -11.44 -7.86
C THR A 19 -4.31 -12.48 -8.97
N GLU A 20 -3.07 -12.81 -9.34
CA GLU A 20 -2.77 -13.90 -10.26
C GLU A 20 -2.93 -15.27 -9.59
N ALA A 21 -2.63 -16.33 -10.34
CA ALA A 21 -2.64 -17.70 -9.82
C ALA A 21 -1.71 -17.83 -8.60
N GLU A 22 -2.24 -18.46 -7.55
CA GLU A 22 -1.53 -18.69 -6.30
C GLU A 22 -0.41 -19.71 -6.47
N LYS A 23 0.72 -19.48 -5.79
CA LYS A 23 1.86 -20.39 -5.70
C LYS A 23 2.12 -20.75 -4.25
N SER A 24 2.55 -21.99 -4.00
CA SER A 24 2.85 -22.46 -2.65
C SER A 24 4.13 -21.84 -2.11
N ILE A 25 4.08 -21.36 -0.88
CA ILE A 25 5.25 -20.97 -0.10
C ILE A 25 5.78 -22.23 0.59
N THR A 26 7.08 -22.50 0.48
CA THR A 26 7.71 -23.69 1.07
C THR A 26 8.52 -23.39 2.31
N ALA A 27 8.94 -22.14 2.50
CA ALA A 27 9.63 -21.68 3.69
C ALA A 27 9.45 -20.16 3.86
N CYS A 28 9.68 -19.68 5.08
CA CYS A 28 9.85 -18.26 5.36
C CYS A 28 11.03 -18.05 6.31
N GLU A 29 11.61 -16.86 6.27
CA GLU A 29 12.60 -16.36 7.23
C GLU A 29 12.16 -15.00 7.74
N ILE A 30 12.41 -14.78 9.03
CA ILE A 30 12.09 -13.54 9.74
C ILE A 30 13.34 -12.67 9.86
N THR A 31 14.48 -13.28 10.18
CA THR A 31 15.77 -12.60 10.36
C THR A 31 16.82 -13.14 9.38
N PRO A 32 17.74 -12.29 8.88
CA PRO A 32 17.85 -10.85 9.14
C PRO A 32 16.84 -9.98 8.39
N ASN A 33 16.18 -10.51 7.35
CA ASN A 33 15.15 -9.82 6.57
C ASN A 33 13.95 -10.75 6.34
N ALA A 34 12.76 -10.17 6.21
CA ALA A 34 11.54 -10.90 5.85
C ALA A 34 11.69 -11.51 4.43
N LYS A 35 11.67 -12.84 4.36
CA LYS A 35 11.89 -13.62 3.14
C LYS A 35 10.92 -14.78 3.05
N ILE A 36 10.48 -15.11 1.84
CA ILE A 36 9.72 -16.33 1.56
C ILE A 36 10.38 -17.13 0.43
N THR A 37 10.27 -18.45 0.48
CA THR A 37 10.77 -19.34 -0.58
C THR A 37 9.62 -19.89 -1.39
N VAL A 38 9.68 -19.69 -2.70
CA VAL A 38 8.65 -20.08 -3.68
C VAL A 38 9.35 -20.58 -4.94
N ALA A 39 9.21 -21.87 -5.23
CA ALA A 39 9.82 -22.46 -6.42
C ALA A 39 9.22 -21.88 -7.72
N ASN A 40 10.07 -21.57 -8.69
CA ASN A 40 9.65 -21.04 -10.01
C ASN A 40 8.67 -19.86 -9.89
N SER A 41 8.97 -18.94 -8.98
CA SER A 41 8.06 -17.84 -8.61
C SER A 41 7.73 -16.92 -9.80
N GLY A 42 8.69 -16.66 -10.68
CA GLY A 42 8.53 -15.73 -11.80
C GLY A 42 8.23 -14.29 -11.37
N TYR A 43 8.38 -13.99 -10.08
CA TYR A 43 8.22 -12.64 -9.54
C TYR A 43 9.50 -11.83 -9.74
N LYS A 44 9.37 -10.51 -9.65
CA LYS A 44 10.48 -9.57 -9.80
C LYS A 44 10.41 -8.45 -8.76
N LYS A 45 11.53 -7.77 -8.59
CA LYS A 45 11.60 -6.51 -7.83
C LYS A 45 10.49 -5.55 -8.25
N GLY A 46 9.79 -4.98 -7.27
CA GLY A 46 8.67 -4.05 -7.46
C GLY A 46 7.31 -4.72 -7.69
N ASP A 47 7.23 -6.05 -7.77
CA ASP A 47 5.93 -6.73 -7.66
C ASP A 47 5.37 -6.59 -6.23
N LEU A 48 4.05 -6.50 -6.11
CA LEU A 48 3.36 -6.57 -4.82
C LEU A 48 2.73 -7.96 -4.69
N LEU A 49 3.02 -8.64 -3.58
CA LEU A 49 2.56 -10.00 -3.33
C LEU A 49 1.54 -10.03 -2.19
N LEU A 50 0.43 -10.72 -2.39
CA LEU A 50 -0.48 -11.13 -1.34
C LEU A 50 -0.01 -12.47 -0.78
N ILE A 51 0.33 -12.50 0.50
CA ILE A 51 0.69 -13.69 1.26
C ILE A 51 -0.51 -14.11 2.11
N THR A 52 -0.86 -15.40 2.07
CA THR A 52 -1.93 -16.00 2.87
C THR A 52 -1.48 -17.34 3.45
N GLY A 53 -2.07 -17.74 4.59
CA GLY A 53 -1.81 -19.04 5.20
C GLY A 53 -0.52 -19.14 6.00
N LEU A 54 0.14 -18.00 6.27
CA LEU A 54 1.24 -17.85 7.23
C LEU A 54 0.80 -17.25 8.57
N GLY A 55 -0.49 -17.00 8.77
CA GLY A 55 -1.03 -16.52 10.05
C GLY A 55 -0.79 -15.02 10.22
N SER A 56 -0.08 -14.62 11.28
CA SER A 56 0.17 -13.19 11.57
C SER A 56 1.03 -12.50 10.50
N LEU A 57 1.73 -13.28 9.67
CA LEU A 57 2.52 -12.78 8.55
C LEU A 57 1.67 -12.48 7.30
N ASP A 58 0.37 -12.76 7.29
CA ASP A 58 -0.49 -12.58 6.11
C ASP A 58 -0.70 -11.10 5.76
N GLY A 59 -0.56 -10.77 4.48
CA GLY A 59 -0.65 -9.38 4.03
C GLY A 59 -0.12 -9.13 2.63
N TYR A 60 -0.11 -7.84 2.26
CA TYR A 60 0.44 -7.36 1.00
C TYR A 60 1.85 -6.81 1.25
N TYR A 61 2.84 -7.35 0.55
CA TYR A 61 4.23 -6.96 0.74
C TYR A 61 4.94 -6.73 -0.60
N PRO A 62 5.65 -5.60 -0.77
CA PRO A 62 6.42 -5.34 -1.98
C PRO A 62 7.71 -6.14 -2.00
N VAL A 63 8.09 -6.61 -3.19
CA VAL A 63 9.33 -7.36 -3.42
C VAL A 63 10.49 -6.40 -3.61
N LYS A 64 11.49 -6.52 -2.73
CA LYS A 64 12.76 -5.80 -2.85
C LYS A 64 13.70 -6.49 -3.84
N ASP A 65 13.82 -7.81 -3.72
CA ASP A 65 14.72 -8.59 -4.56
C ASP A 65 14.25 -10.04 -4.69
N VAL A 66 14.71 -10.71 -5.75
CA VAL A 66 14.44 -12.13 -5.98
C VAL A 66 15.74 -12.85 -6.29
N GLN A 67 16.13 -13.75 -5.40
CA GLN A 67 17.14 -14.76 -5.62
C GLN A 67 16.44 -16.03 -6.07
N THR A 68 17.09 -16.92 -6.83
CA THR A 68 16.53 -18.12 -7.51
C THR A 68 15.10 -18.55 -7.10
N ASN A 69 14.88 -18.94 -5.84
CA ASN A 69 13.55 -19.24 -5.28
C ASN A 69 13.18 -18.38 -4.07
N ASP A 70 14.07 -17.50 -3.65
CA ASP A 70 13.96 -16.70 -2.43
C ASP A 70 13.53 -15.27 -2.77
N ILE A 71 12.37 -14.88 -2.26
CA ILE A 71 11.79 -13.56 -2.46
C ILE A 71 12.05 -12.75 -1.20
N ILE A 72 12.83 -11.68 -1.34
CA ILE A 72 13.17 -10.75 -0.27
C ILE A 72 12.17 -9.60 -0.32
N LEU A 73 11.47 -9.38 0.79
CA LEU A 73 10.49 -8.29 0.93
C LEU A 73 11.18 -6.95 1.22
N ALA A 74 10.44 -5.85 1.17
CA ALA A 74 10.98 -4.52 1.49
C ALA A 74 11.55 -4.44 2.91
N ASP A 75 12.56 -3.59 3.10
CA ASP A 75 13.26 -3.44 4.38
C ASP A 75 12.36 -2.94 5.51
N GLU A 76 11.30 -2.21 5.17
CA GLU A 76 10.29 -1.75 6.13
C GLU A 76 9.37 -2.87 6.63
N VAL A 77 9.40 -4.05 6.00
CA VAL A 77 8.67 -5.24 6.46
C VAL A 77 9.42 -5.84 7.64
N ASN A 78 8.91 -5.58 8.85
CA ASN A 78 9.45 -6.13 10.08
C ASN A 78 8.57 -7.28 10.60
N TRP A 79 9.13 -8.49 10.63
CA TRP A 79 8.49 -9.68 11.21
C TRP A 79 9.14 -10.12 12.52
N ALA A 80 10.10 -9.36 13.07
CA ALA A 80 10.93 -9.81 14.19
C ALA A 80 10.14 -10.22 15.43
N ASP A 81 9.01 -9.56 15.69
CA ASP A 81 8.14 -9.82 16.84
C ASP A 81 7.06 -10.89 16.57
N GLN A 82 7.13 -11.57 15.42
CA GLN A 82 6.14 -12.56 15.00
C GLN A 82 6.68 -13.98 15.13
N ASP A 83 5.79 -14.92 15.46
CA ASP A 83 6.15 -16.33 15.48
C ASP A 83 6.38 -16.86 14.07
N LYS A 84 7.51 -17.55 13.87
CA LYS A 84 7.83 -18.22 12.61
C LYS A 84 6.92 -19.43 12.40
N PRO A 85 6.11 -19.49 11.33
CA PRO A 85 5.35 -20.68 11.00
C PRO A 85 6.25 -21.89 10.77
N THR A 86 5.86 -23.04 11.31
CA THR A 86 6.53 -24.34 11.12
C THR A 86 5.83 -25.22 10.09
N VAL A 87 4.59 -24.87 9.72
CA VAL A 87 3.74 -25.61 8.78
C VAL A 87 3.34 -24.69 7.64
N PHE A 88 3.60 -25.12 6.40
CA PHE A 88 3.40 -24.33 5.17
C PHE A 88 2.35 -24.92 4.23
N THR A 89 1.60 -25.94 4.65
CA THR A 89 0.68 -26.70 3.79
C THR A 89 -0.35 -25.83 3.07
N ASN A 90 -0.82 -24.78 3.74
CA ASN A 90 -1.80 -23.84 3.19
C ASN A 90 -1.17 -22.48 2.83
N ALA A 91 0.14 -22.35 2.96
CA ALA A 91 0.84 -21.11 2.73
C ALA A 91 0.94 -20.82 1.23
N LYS A 92 0.41 -19.67 0.82
CA LYS A 92 0.31 -19.27 -0.57
C LYS A 92 0.73 -17.84 -0.77
N VAL A 93 1.18 -17.57 -1.98
CA VAL A 93 1.50 -16.24 -2.46
C VAL A 93 0.89 -16.01 -3.83
N ALA A 94 0.39 -14.80 -4.07
CA ALA A 94 -0.12 -14.40 -5.37
C ALA A 94 0.33 -12.98 -5.71
N ARG A 95 0.66 -12.73 -6.97
CA ARG A 95 1.02 -11.39 -7.43
C ARG A 95 -0.24 -10.55 -7.64
N VAL A 96 -0.21 -9.30 -7.19
CA VAL A 96 -1.28 -8.34 -7.44
C VAL A 96 -1.29 -7.90 -8.90
N SER A 97 -2.46 -7.96 -9.52
CA SER A 97 -2.72 -7.42 -10.84
C SER A 97 -3.13 -5.96 -10.75
N TRP A 98 -2.35 -5.08 -11.39
CA TRP A 98 -2.59 -3.64 -11.37
C TRP A 98 -3.57 -3.17 -12.46
N SER A 99 -4.26 -2.08 -12.18
CA SER A 99 -5.01 -1.32 -13.17
C SER A 99 -4.12 -0.62 -14.20
N SER A 100 -4.73 0.04 -15.18
CA SER A 100 -4.02 1.01 -16.03
C SER A 100 -3.72 2.28 -15.23
N ASN A 101 -2.68 3.04 -15.60
CA ASN A 101 -2.35 4.29 -14.92
C ASN A 101 -3.56 5.25 -14.88
N PHE A 102 -3.83 5.84 -13.72
CA PHE A 102 -4.90 6.81 -13.56
C PHE A 102 -4.45 8.21 -14.02
N CYS A 103 -4.44 8.44 -15.33
CA CYS A 103 -3.94 9.69 -15.92
C CYS A 103 -4.82 10.93 -15.69
N ALA A 104 -6.06 10.77 -15.21
CA ALA A 104 -6.96 11.91 -14.98
C ALA A 104 -6.69 12.64 -13.66
N ILE A 105 -5.79 12.11 -12.82
CA ILE A 105 -5.42 12.70 -11.54
C ILE A 105 -4.70 14.04 -11.75
N LYS A 106 -5.18 15.04 -11.00
CA LYS A 106 -4.62 16.38 -10.91
C LYS A 106 -3.84 16.59 -9.60
N ASN A 107 -4.23 15.89 -8.53
CA ASN A 107 -3.64 16.03 -7.21
C ASN A 107 -3.69 14.70 -6.46
N ILE A 108 -2.63 14.41 -5.70
CA ILE A 108 -2.54 13.30 -4.74
C ILE A 108 -2.03 13.89 -3.43
N GLU A 109 -2.82 13.80 -2.37
CA GLU A 109 -2.44 14.17 -1.02
C GLU A 109 -2.44 12.92 -0.15
N LYS A 110 -1.33 12.63 0.52
CA LYS A 110 -1.26 11.61 1.57
C LYS A 110 -1.14 12.33 2.91
N ASP A 111 -2.13 12.13 3.77
CA ASP A 111 -2.04 12.54 5.17
C ASP A 111 -1.02 11.61 5.87
N GLY A 112 -0.19 12.17 6.75
CA GLY A 112 0.71 11.37 7.59
C GLY A 112 -0.07 10.49 8.58
N ASP A 113 0.59 9.44 9.08
CA ASP A 113 0.04 8.66 10.18
C ASP A 113 0.14 9.47 11.49
N THR A 114 -0.81 9.26 12.39
CA THR A 114 -0.85 9.91 13.71
C THR A 114 -0.67 8.88 14.81
N LEU A 115 -0.20 9.32 15.98
CA LEU A 115 -0.15 8.50 17.20
C LEU A 115 -1.27 8.98 18.12
N SER A 116 -1.98 8.05 18.76
CA SER A 116 -2.79 8.41 19.91
C SER A 116 -1.89 8.74 21.11
N GLU A 117 -2.44 9.47 22.08
CA GLU A 117 -1.73 9.82 23.31
C GLU A 117 -2.38 9.07 24.46
N GLU A 118 -1.57 8.32 25.23
CA GLU A 118 -2.00 7.68 26.46
C GLU A 118 -1.60 8.54 27.66
N ASP A 119 -2.57 8.88 28.51
CA ASP A 119 -2.33 9.68 29.71
C ASP A 119 -1.70 8.81 30.80
N VAL A 120 -0.47 9.13 31.19
CA VAL A 120 0.29 8.45 32.25
C VAL A 120 0.50 9.36 33.46
N THR A 121 -0.25 10.46 33.55
CA THR A 121 -0.12 11.44 34.63
C THR A 121 -0.28 10.78 35.99
N THR A 122 0.75 10.92 36.82
CA THR A 122 0.78 10.36 38.17
C THR A 122 0.49 11.43 39.22
N MET A 123 0.25 11.02 40.47
CA MET A 123 0.06 11.94 41.60
C MET A 123 1.29 12.84 41.87
N CYS A 124 2.47 12.44 41.40
CA CYS A 124 3.71 13.20 41.54
C CYS A 124 4.03 14.05 40.31
N SER A 125 3.23 13.96 39.24
CA SER A 125 3.47 14.69 38.00
C SER A 125 3.10 16.16 38.17
N GLU A 126 3.96 17.06 37.68
CA GLU A 126 3.75 18.51 37.79
C GLU A 126 2.81 19.08 36.70
N GLY A 127 2.41 18.23 35.74
CA GLY A 127 1.50 18.53 34.64
C GLY A 127 1.04 17.25 33.93
N THR A 128 0.28 17.39 32.84
CA THR A 128 -0.14 16.22 32.04
C THR A 128 1.06 15.59 31.35
N GLU A 129 1.27 14.30 31.60
CA GLU A 129 2.33 13.50 30.98
C GLU A 129 1.68 12.45 30.07
N THR A 130 2.14 12.36 28.82
CA THR A 130 1.60 11.45 27.81
C THR A 130 2.66 10.53 27.22
N GLU A 131 2.27 9.29 26.92
CA GLU A 131 3.05 8.30 26.17
C GLU A 131 2.44 8.08 24.77
N PRO A 132 3.25 7.68 23.78
CA PRO A 132 2.76 7.37 22.44
C PRO A 132 1.94 6.07 22.47
N GLY A 133 0.67 6.17 22.09
CA GLY A 133 -0.24 5.05 21.93
C GLY A 133 -0.21 4.44 20.53
N ASP A 134 -1.35 3.91 20.10
CA ASP A 134 -1.54 3.24 18.83
C ASP A 134 -1.32 4.14 17.60
N ILE A 135 -0.85 3.53 16.50
CA ILE A 135 -0.75 4.19 15.20
C ILE A 135 -2.13 4.26 14.54
N GLU A 136 -2.58 5.47 14.23
CA GLU A 136 -3.72 5.73 13.36
C GLU A 136 -3.25 6.03 11.95
N PHE A 137 -3.57 5.14 11.01
CA PHE A 137 -3.15 5.32 9.63
C PHE A 137 -3.88 6.47 8.93
N GLY A 138 -3.13 7.20 8.11
CA GLY A 138 -3.62 8.34 7.34
C GLY A 138 -4.56 7.97 6.19
N ASN A 139 -4.81 8.96 5.34
CA ASN A 139 -5.64 8.83 4.15
C ASN A 139 -4.90 9.31 2.91
N VAL A 140 -5.29 8.78 1.76
CA VAL A 140 -4.86 9.27 0.44
C VAL A 140 -6.06 9.91 -0.25
N LYS A 141 -5.99 11.22 -0.49
CA LYS A 141 -6.99 11.99 -1.23
C LYS A 141 -6.54 12.15 -2.67
N LEU A 142 -7.41 11.79 -3.60
CA LEU A 142 -7.20 11.94 -5.03
C LEU A 142 -8.18 12.98 -5.56
N THR A 143 -7.69 13.90 -6.40
CA THR A 143 -8.55 14.78 -7.20
C THR A 143 -8.28 14.56 -8.68
N PHE A 144 -9.32 14.41 -9.50
CA PHE A 144 -9.22 14.07 -10.91
C PHE A 144 -10.35 14.66 -11.75
N PHE A 145 -10.16 14.71 -13.07
CA PHE A 145 -11.24 15.08 -13.99
C PHE A 145 -12.31 13.98 -14.08
N TRP A 146 -13.58 14.37 -13.99
CA TRP A 146 -14.70 13.44 -14.09
C TRP A 146 -14.83 12.87 -15.51
N ALA A 147 -14.73 11.55 -15.61
CA ALA A 147 -14.79 10.77 -16.85
C ALA A 147 -15.34 9.36 -16.54
N PRO A 148 -16.65 9.22 -16.25
CA PRO A 148 -17.23 8.00 -15.68
C PRO A 148 -17.19 6.79 -16.62
N ALA A 149 -17.05 7.02 -17.93
CA ALA A 149 -16.90 5.96 -18.92
C ALA A 149 -15.52 5.27 -18.87
N THR A 150 -14.57 5.80 -18.10
CA THR A 150 -13.26 5.16 -17.95
C THR A 150 -13.34 3.97 -17.00
N ALA A 151 -12.65 2.88 -17.36
CA ALA A 151 -12.61 1.67 -16.56
C ALA A 151 -12.12 1.92 -15.11
N MET A 152 -11.21 2.89 -14.92
CA MET A 152 -10.71 3.26 -13.59
C MET A 152 -11.80 3.87 -12.71
N GLN A 153 -12.54 4.87 -13.21
CA GLN A 153 -13.57 5.54 -12.39
C GLN A 153 -14.77 4.61 -12.11
N ALA A 154 -15.11 3.75 -13.08
CA ALA A 154 -16.09 2.70 -12.86
C ALA A 154 -15.63 1.70 -11.78
N ASP A 155 -14.36 1.30 -11.78
CA ASP A 155 -13.78 0.38 -10.79
C ASP A 155 -13.74 1.00 -9.38
N LEU A 156 -13.36 2.28 -9.25
CA LEU A 156 -13.43 3.01 -7.98
C LEU A 156 -14.86 3.01 -7.42
N ARG A 157 -15.86 3.28 -8.27
CA ARG A 157 -17.27 3.23 -7.85
C ARG A 157 -17.67 1.83 -7.40
N LYS A 158 -17.28 0.79 -8.14
CA LYS A 158 -17.56 -0.61 -7.79
C LYS A 158 -16.95 -0.99 -6.44
N LYS A 159 -15.68 -0.64 -6.22
CA LYS A 159 -14.94 -0.91 -4.98
C LYS A 159 -15.56 -0.23 -3.76
N PHE A 160 -16.06 0.99 -3.93
CA PHE A 160 -16.79 1.70 -2.87
C PHE A 160 -18.06 0.94 -2.46
N TYR A 161 -18.95 0.62 -3.40
CA TYR A 161 -20.19 -0.09 -3.07
C TYR A 161 -19.96 -1.54 -2.63
N GLY A 162 -18.90 -2.18 -3.13
CA GLY A 162 -18.46 -3.50 -2.69
C GLY A 162 -17.76 -3.51 -1.32
N LYS A 163 -17.46 -2.32 -0.75
CA LYS A 163 -16.68 -2.16 0.50
C LYS A 163 -15.35 -2.91 0.45
N GLU A 164 -14.74 -2.96 -0.73
CA GLU A 164 -13.53 -3.73 -0.97
C GLU A 164 -12.31 -3.01 -0.39
N THR A 165 -11.46 -3.76 0.31
CA THR A 165 -10.09 -3.32 0.59
C THR A 165 -9.19 -3.77 -0.56
N PHE A 166 -8.38 -2.86 -1.07
CA PHE A 166 -7.51 -3.11 -2.22
C PHE A 166 -6.13 -2.45 -2.04
N PRO A 167 -5.09 -3.00 -2.68
CA PRO A 167 -3.79 -2.34 -2.72
C PRO A 167 -3.79 -1.20 -3.74
N TYR A 168 -3.00 -0.17 -3.48
CA TYR A 168 -2.70 0.93 -4.41
C TYR A 168 -1.19 1.11 -4.54
N LEU A 169 -0.75 1.66 -5.66
CA LEU A 169 0.65 1.89 -5.99
C LEU A 169 0.85 3.29 -6.56
N ILE A 170 1.79 4.02 -5.97
CA ILE A 170 2.30 5.30 -6.48
C ILE A 170 3.73 5.08 -6.97
N VAL A 171 3.99 5.30 -8.25
CA VAL A 171 5.35 5.23 -8.81
C VAL A 171 5.86 6.65 -8.99
N PHE A 172 6.87 7.02 -8.21
CA PHE A 172 7.48 8.34 -8.28
C PHE A 172 8.35 8.47 -9.53
N LYS A 173 8.38 9.68 -10.09
CA LYS A 173 9.23 9.97 -11.25
C LYS A 173 10.71 9.98 -10.84
N ASN A 174 11.59 10.05 -11.84
CA ASN A 174 13.06 10.14 -11.67
C ASN A 174 13.67 8.96 -10.91
N ASN A 175 13.05 7.77 -10.98
CA ASN A 175 13.50 6.59 -10.25
C ASN A 175 13.65 6.85 -8.74
N GLN A 176 12.72 7.61 -8.14
CA GLN A 176 12.75 7.93 -6.71
C GLN A 176 11.98 6.92 -5.84
N GLY A 177 11.62 5.78 -6.42
CA GLY A 177 10.98 4.67 -5.73
C GLY A 177 9.48 4.58 -5.99
N SER A 178 8.86 3.69 -5.25
CA SER A 178 7.44 3.38 -5.33
C SER A 178 6.84 3.25 -3.94
N LEU A 179 5.64 3.79 -3.74
CA LEU A 179 4.87 3.65 -2.52
C LEU A 179 3.75 2.63 -2.74
N TYR A 180 3.69 1.61 -1.89
CA TYR A 180 2.65 0.59 -1.91
C TYR A 180 1.81 0.71 -0.65
N GLY A 181 0.51 0.84 -0.77
CA GLY A 181 -0.37 0.85 0.39
C GLY A 181 -1.60 -0.01 0.17
N THR A 182 -2.35 -0.24 1.23
CA THR A 182 -3.65 -0.92 1.18
C THR A 182 -4.70 -0.07 1.87
N GLY A 183 -5.89 -0.03 1.30
CA GLY A 183 -6.98 0.76 1.87
C GLY A 183 -8.31 0.47 1.23
N PHE A 184 -9.32 1.22 1.65
CA PHE A 184 -10.67 1.18 1.10
C PHE A 184 -11.15 2.60 0.83
N ILE A 185 -12.11 2.76 -0.07
CA ILE A 185 -12.67 4.09 -0.38
C ILE A 185 -13.58 4.49 0.78
N GLN A 186 -13.19 5.52 1.52
CA GLN A 186 -13.96 6.09 2.62
C GLN A 186 -15.03 7.05 2.11
N THR A 187 -14.66 7.90 1.15
CA THR A 187 -15.57 8.87 0.52
C THR A 187 -15.62 8.60 -0.97
N SER A 188 -16.81 8.26 -1.46
CA SER A 188 -17.03 8.02 -2.89
C SER A 188 -16.87 9.29 -3.72
N THR A 189 -16.77 9.11 -5.03
CA THR A 189 -16.68 10.19 -6.02
C THR A 189 -17.70 11.29 -5.80
N ASN A 190 -17.22 12.47 -5.38
CA ASN A 190 -17.98 13.73 -5.44
C ASN A 190 -17.85 14.36 -6.84
N ILE A 191 -18.70 15.32 -7.18
CA ILE A 191 -18.64 16.01 -8.49
C ILE A 191 -18.76 17.51 -8.24
N SER A 192 -17.83 18.29 -8.79
CA SER A 192 -17.83 19.75 -8.76
C SER A 192 -17.54 20.28 -10.16
N GLY A 193 -18.10 21.44 -10.52
CA GLY A 193 -17.89 22.05 -11.82
C GLY A 193 -18.26 23.52 -11.79
N GLU A 194 -17.63 24.30 -12.67
CA GLU A 194 -17.85 25.73 -12.82
C GLU A 194 -18.08 26.09 -14.30
N VAL A 195 -18.69 27.26 -14.55
CA VAL A 195 -18.97 27.74 -15.92
C VAL A 195 -17.65 27.93 -16.67
N LYS A 196 -17.52 27.32 -17.86
CA LYS A 196 -16.29 27.23 -18.68
C LYS A 196 -15.17 26.33 -18.11
N GLY A 197 -15.43 25.63 -17.01
CA GLY A 197 -14.53 24.61 -16.45
C GLY A 197 -14.83 23.19 -16.98
N LYS A 198 -14.07 22.20 -16.48
CA LYS A 198 -14.38 20.77 -16.60
C LYS A 198 -14.94 20.27 -15.28
N PHE A 199 -15.74 19.20 -15.31
CA PHE A 199 -16.13 18.54 -14.07
C PHE A 199 -14.93 17.88 -13.40
N GLU A 200 -14.83 18.09 -12.10
CA GLU A 200 -13.81 17.53 -11.22
C GLU A 200 -14.46 16.63 -10.18
N SER A 201 -13.69 15.67 -9.73
CA SER A 201 -14.12 14.67 -8.76
C SER A 201 -12.95 14.34 -7.86
N GLY A 202 -13.25 13.82 -6.68
CA GLY A 202 -12.28 13.34 -5.73
C GLY A 202 -12.77 12.14 -4.97
N VAL A 203 -11.80 11.38 -4.46
CA VAL A 203 -11.99 10.17 -3.66
C VAL A 203 -10.99 10.19 -2.53
N THR A 204 -11.42 9.74 -1.36
CA THR A 204 -10.54 9.50 -0.21
C THR A 204 -10.40 8.00 0.02
N ILE A 205 -9.16 7.52 0.01
CA ILE A 205 -8.79 6.15 0.37
C ILE A 205 -8.28 6.17 1.81
N LYS A 206 -8.96 5.49 2.73
CA LYS A 206 -8.48 5.31 4.10
C LYS A 206 -7.53 4.12 4.14
N GLN A 207 -6.33 4.31 4.69
CA GLN A 207 -5.36 3.24 4.82
C GLN A 207 -5.87 2.19 5.82
N SER A 208 -5.79 0.92 5.43
CA SER A 208 -6.19 -0.22 6.28
C SER A 208 -5.01 -0.86 6.99
N LYS A 209 -3.80 -0.69 6.44
CA LYS A 209 -2.52 -1.12 6.99
C LYS A 209 -1.45 -0.09 6.62
N ARG A 210 -0.29 -0.23 7.25
CA ARG A 210 0.93 0.51 6.92
C ARG A 210 1.24 0.43 5.43
N ASP A 211 1.67 1.56 4.85
CA ASP A 211 2.27 1.59 3.53
C ASP A 211 3.77 1.28 3.57
N TYR A 212 4.30 0.87 2.41
CA TYR A 212 5.70 0.47 2.24
C TYR A 212 6.33 1.30 1.13
N LEU A 213 7.42 1.98 1.47
CA LEU A 213 8.26 2.69 0.51
C LEU A 213 9.36 1.76 0.01
N LEU A 214 9.37 1.51 -1.30
CA LEU A 214 10.44 0.79 -1.96
C LEU A 214 11.33 1.77 -2.73
N PRO A 215 12.50 2.16 -2.20
CA PRO A 215 13.44 3.03 -2.91
C PRO A 215 14.06 2.30 -4.10
N VAL A 216 14.46 3.07 -5.12
CA VAL A 216 15.32 2.53 -6.18
C VAL A 216 16.73 2.42 -5.60
N ALA A 217 17.12 1.19 -5.26
CA ALA A 217 18.52 0.84 -5.00
C ALA A 217 19.39 1.05 -6.25
#